data_AF-A0A4V1G4U9-F1
#
_entry.id   AF-A0A4V1G4U9-F1
#
_cell.length_a   1.000
_cell.length_b   1.000
_cell.length_c   1.000
_cell.angle_alpha   90.00
_cell.angle_beta   90.00
_cell.angle_gamma   90.00
#
_symmetry.space_group_name_H-M   'P 1'
#
loop_
_entity.id
_entity.type
_entity.pdbx_description
1 polymer ?
#
loop_
_entity_poly.entity_id
_entity_poly.type
_entity_poly.pdbx_seq_one_letter_code
_entity_poly.pdbx_strand_id
1 'polypeptide(L)' 'MRNPKYHIYLMPDERRTVINSLIDLRNDLISQGRYTDIIDELLIKFTKAKIKKIKVEEV' A
#
# COMPACT_ATOMS: atom_id res chain seq x y z
N MET A 1 6.34 25.51 -6.54
CA MET A 1 5.19 24.64 -6.91
C MET A 1 4.72 23.93 -5.65
N ARG A 2 3.44 24.06 -5.27
CA ARG A 2 2.90 23.52 -4.02
C ARG A 2 2.42 22.10 -4.30
N ASN A 3 3.24 21.09 -4.05
CA ASN A 3 2.87 19.70 -4.33
C ASN A 3 1.68 19.30 -3.44
N PRO A 4 0.50 18.97 -4.02
CA PRO A 4 -0.62 18.51 -3.23
C PRO A 4 -0.25 17.20 -2.51
N LYS A 5 -0.44 17.18 -1.19
CA LYS A 5 -0.24 15.97 -0.39
C LYS A 5 -1.55 15.18 -0.34
N TYR A 6 -1.59 14.08 -1.06
CA TYR A 6 -2.71 13.13 -1.00
C TYR A 6 -2.56 12.22 0.21
N HIS A 7 -3.65 12.00 0.94
CA HIS A 7 -3.70 11.04 2.05
C HIS A 7 -4.74 9.97 1.69
N ILE A 8 -4.31 8.71 1.74
CA ILE A 8 -5.20 7.56 1.58
C ILE A 8 -5.50 7.01 2.97
N TYR A 9 -6.78 6.95 3.31
CA TYR A 9 -7.25 6.29 4.53
C TYR A 9 -7.80 4.94 4.15
N LEU A 10 -7.19 3.88 4.66
CA LEU A 10 -7.62 2.50 4.44
C LEU A 10 -8.15 1.94 5.75
N MET A 11 -9.31 1.29 5.68
CA MET A 11 -9.80 0.43 6.75
C MET A 11 -8.85 -0.76 6.96
N PRO A 12 -8.86 -1.43 8.13
CA PRO A 12 -8.00 -2.58 8.38
C PRO A 12 -8.11 -3.68 7.31
N ASP A 13 -9.33 -3.93 6.81
CA ASP A 13 -9.59 -4.94 5.79
C ASP A 13 -9.04 -4.51 4.42
N GLU A 14 -9.30 -3.28 4.00
CA GLU A 14 -8.75 -2.71 2.76
C GLU A 14 -7.22 -2.69 2.78
N ARG A 15 -6.61 -2.33 3.92
CA ARG A 15 -5.16 -2.38 4.11
C ARG A 15 -4.63 -3.80 3.91
N ARG A 16 -5.33 -4.80 4.44
CA ARG A 16 -4.93 -6.21 4.29
C ARG A 16 -5.03 -6.65 2.84
N THR A 17 -6.10 -6.27 2.15
CA THR A 17 -6.28 -6.53 0.71
C THR A 17 -5.16 -5.90 -0.10
N VAL A 18 -4.84 -4.61 0.12
CA VAL A 18 -3.74 -3.92 -0.57
C VAL A 18 -2.39 -4.59 -0.35
N ILE A 19 -2.07 -4.99 0.90
CA ILE A 19 -0.82 -5.69 1.21
C ILE A 19 -0.75 -7.03 0.48
N ASN A 20 -1.83 -7.81 0.47
CA ASN A 20 -1.87 -9.09 -0.24
C ASN A 20 -1.65 -8.89 -1.75
N SER A 21 -2.35 -7.93 -2.37
CA SER A 21 -2.17 -7.64 -3.79
C SER A 21 -0.76 -7.19 -4.15
N LEU A 22 -0.08 -6.43 -3.27
CA LEU A 22 1.32 -6.04 -3.46
C LEU A 22 2.27 -7.24 -3.34
N ILE A 23 1.98 -8.19 -2.45
CA ILE A 23 2.75 -9.43 -2.31
C ILE A 23 2.58 -10.30 -3.56
N ASP A 24 1.36 -10.44 -4.08
CA ASP A 24 1.08 -11.20 -5.30
C ASP A 24 1.82 -10.59 -6.49
N LEU A 25 1.73 -9.26 -6.67
CA LEU A 25 2.46 -8.55 -7.71
C LEU A 25 3.98 -8.72 -7.58
N ARG A 26 4.52 -8.71 -6.35
CA ARG A 26 5.94 -8.97 -6.12
C ARG A 26 6.32 -10.38 -6.57
N ASN A 27 5.51 -11.38 -6.20
CA ASN A 27 5.77 -12.77 -6.56
C ASN A 27 5.74 -12.96 -8.08
N ASP A 28 4.80 -12.30 -8.76
CA ASP A 28 4.73 -12.30 -10.23
C ASP A 28 5.99 -11.68 -10.85
N LEU A 29 6.45 -10.53 -10.35
CA LEU A 29 7.68 -9.90 -10.84
C LEU A 29 8.93 -10.75 -10.58
N ILE A 30 9.02 -11.40 -9.42
CA ILE A 30 10.11 -12.36 -9.11
C ILE A 30 10.07 -13.52 -10.10
N SER A 31 8.89 -14.07 -10.39
CA SER A 31 8.74 -15.17 -11.36
C SER A 31 9.20 -14.77 -12.76
N GLN A 32 9.06 -13.49 -13.12
CA GLN A 32 9.51 -12.90 -14.37
C GLN A 32 11.00 -12.49 -14.34
N GLY A 33 11.70 -12.64 -13.20
CA GLY A 33 13.09 -12.19 -13.03
C GLY A 33 13.26 -10.67 -13.05
N ARG A 34 12.22 -9.91 -12.66
CA ARG A 34 12.20 -8.44 -12.69
C ARG A 34 12.49 -7.83 -11.33
N TYR A 35 12.95 -6.58 -11.33
CA TYR A 35 13.23 -5.81 -10.12
C TYR A 35 11.96 -5.56 -9.29
N THR A 36 12.05 -5.79 -7.98
CA THR A 36 10.95 -5.59 -7.02
C THR A 36 11.22 -4.49 -6.00
N ASP A 37 12.35 -3.78 -6.09
CA ASP A 37 12.79 -2.80 -5.09
C ASP A 37 11.71 -1.77 -4.75
N ILE A 38 10.99 -1.31 -5.78
CA ILE A 38 9.89 -0.34 -5.62
C ILE A 38 8.71 -0.96 -4.85
N ILE A 39 8.38 -2.23 -5.10
CA ILE A 39 7.30 -2.92 -4.39
C ILE A 39 7.70 -3.16 -2.94
N ASP A 40 8.96 -3.55 -2.70
CA ASP A 40 9.47 -3.76 -1.35
C ASP A 40 9.48 -2.44 -0.55
N GLU A 41 9.86 -1.31 -1.17
CA GLU A 41 9.75 0.01 -0.55
C GLU A 41 8.30 0.38 -0.20
N LEU A 42 7.35 0.09 -1.10
CA LEU A 42 5.93 0.31 -0.84
C LEU A 42 5.43 -0.56 0.32
N LEU A 43 5.75 -1.85 0.34
CA LEU A 43 5.40 -2.75 1.44
C LEU A 43 5.95 -2.25 2.79
N ILE A 44 7.19 -1.74 2.83
CA ILE A 44 7.77 -1.12 4.03
C ILE A 44 6.99 0.12 4.45
N LYS A 45 6.62 0.99 3.51
CA LYS A 45 5.80 2.19 3.81
C LYS A 45 4.43 1.81 4.35
N PHE A 46 3.75 0.84 3.75
CA PHE A 46 2.44 0.38 4.20
C PHE A 46 2.49 -0.30 5.56
N THR A 47 3.50 -1.13 5.82
CA THR A 47 3.67 -1.80 7.13
C THR A 47 3.97 -0.79 8.24
N LYS A 48 4.87 0.17 7.99
CA LYS A 48 5.23 1.24 8.96
C LYS A 48 4.15 2.32 9.11
N ALA A 49 3.26 2.49 8.13
CA ALA A 49 2.22 3.50 8.18
C ALA A 49 1.33 3.29 9.41
N LYS A 50 1.16 4.36 10.21
CA LYS A 50 0.30 4.34 11.39
C LYS A 50 -1.15 4.14 10.97
N ILE A 51 -1.78 3.08 11.46
CA ILE A 51 -3.21 2.84 11.27
C ILE A 51 -3.96 3.93 12.06
N LYS A 52 -4.65 4.82 11.34
CA LYS A 52 -5.61 5.75 11.94
C LYS A 52 -7.01 5.20 11.67
N LYS A 53 -7.73 4.85 12.74
CA LYS A 53 -9.16 4.57 12.66
C LYS A 53 -9.87 5.89 12.41
N ILE A 54 -10.20 6.18 11.17
CA ILE A 54 -11.03 7.33 10.80
C ILE A 54 -12.40 6.77 10.46
N LYS A 55 -13.44 7.27 11.13
CA LYS A 55 -14.81 7.04 10.70
C LYS A 55 -14.99 7.88 9.44
N VAL A 56 -14.96 7.24 8.29
CA VAL A 56 -15.40 7.88 7.05
C VAL A 56 -16.91 7.73 7.04
N GLU A 57 -17.64 8.80 7.31
CA GLU A 57 -19.05 8.88 6.94
C GLU A 57 -19.07 9.06 5.42
N GLU A 58 -19.50 8.03 4.71
CA GLU A 58 -19.79 8.11 3.28
C GLU A 58 -21.04 9.01 3.15
N VAL A 59 -20.91 10.13 2.42
CA VAL A 59 -21.97 11.13 2.20
C VAL A 59 -22.82 10.73 1.01
#